data_AF-G6FNN9-F1
#
_entry.id   AF-G6FNN9-F1
#
_cell.length_a   1.000
_cell.length_b   1.000
_cell.length_c   1.000
_cell.angle_alpha   90.00
_cell.angle_beta   90.00
_cell.angle_gamma   90.00
#
_symmetry.space_group_name_H-M   'P 1'
#
loop_
_entity.id
_entity.type
_entity.pdbx_description
1 polymer ?
#
loop_
_entity_poly.entity_id
_entity_poly.type
_entity_poly.pdbx_seq_one_letter_code
_entity_poly.pdbx_strand_id
1 'polypeptide(L)' 'MYQDDKEDTTIYKVVVNHEEQYSIWPSDRENPLGWTNVGKSGSKQECLDYIKEVWTDMRPLSLRQKMAESGRNI' A
#
# COMPACT_ATOMS: atom_id res chain seq x y z
N MET A 1 -11.82 -3.03 -28.82
CA MET A 1 -10.68 -2.22 -28.32
C MET A 1 -10.03 -3.03 -27.22
N TYR A 2 -8.88 -3.64 -27.47
CA TYR A 2 -8.08 -4.28 -26.42
C TYR A 2 -6.87 -3.39 -26.21
N GLN A 3 -6.83 -2.71 -25.06
CA GLN A 3 -5.72 -1.83 -24.69
C GLN A 3 -4.47 -2.68 -24.48
N ASP A 4 -3.52 -2.53 -25.40
CA ASP A 4 -2.06 -2.58 -25.23
C ASP A 4 -1.59 -3.42 -24.02
N ASP A 5 -1.46 -4.72 -24.24
CA ASP A 5 -0.65 -5.63 -23.43
C ASP A 5 0.83 -5.30 -23.68
N LYS A 6 1.25 -4.08 -23.33
CA LYS A 6 2.68 -3.81 -23.16
C LYS A 6 3.06 -4.43 -21.85
N GLU A 7 3.89 -5.45 -21.90
CA GLU A 7 4.61 -5.98 -20.74
C GLU A 7 5.19 -4.79 -19.96
N ASP A 8 4.53 -4.44 -18.86
CA ASP A 8 4.98 -3.39 -17.97
C ASP A 8 6.18 -3.95 -17.20
N THR A 9 7.36 -3.76 -17.78
CA THR A 9 8.65 -4.16 -17.22
C THR A 9 9.12 -3.23 -16.10
N THR A 10 8.29 -2.27 -15.71
CA THR A 10 8.59 -1.34 -14.62
C THR A 10 8.62 -2.10 -13.30
N ILE A 11 9.70 -1.92 -12.55
CA ILE A 11 9.78 -2.42 -11.19
C ILE A 11 9.10 -1.42 -10.26
N TYR A 12 8.14 -1.91 -9.50
CA TYR A 12 7.47 -1.18 -8.45
C TYR A 12 7.98 -1.61 -7.09
N LYS A 13 7.79 -0.74 -6.10
CA LYS A 13 7.96 -1.03 -4.68
C LYS A 13 6.67 -0.71 -3.95
N VAL A 14 6.39 -1.48 -2.91
CA VAL A 14 5.22 -1.25 -2.05
C VAL A 14 5.60 -0.20 -1.03
N VAL A 15 4.73 0.79 -0.89
CA VAL A 15 4.87 1.91 0.04
C VAL A 15 3.65 1.98 0.95
N VAL A 16 3.86 2.46 2.17
CA VAL A 16 2.82 2.68 3.17
C VAL A 16 2.90 4.10 3.70
N ASN A 17 1.75 4.72 3.95
CA ASN A 17 1.67 6.02 4.59
C ASN A 17 1.41 5.91 6.11
N HIS A 18 1.35 7.05 6.79
CA HIS A 18 1.08 7.14 8.23
C HIS A 18 -0.32 6.65 8.67
N GLU A 19 -1.25 6.47 7.73
CA GLU A 19 -2.59 5.93 8.00
C GLU A 19 -2.70 4.42 7.73
N GLU A 20 -1.56 3.74 7.52
CA GLU A 20 -1.49 2.32 7.13
C GLU A 20 -2.14 2.00 5.78
N GLN A 21 -2.19 2.98 4.87
CA GLN A 21 -2.67 2.77 3.50
C GLN A 21 -1.51 2.32 2.62
N TYR A 22 -1.73 1.22 1.90
CA TYR A 22 -0.73 0.62 1.02
C TYR A 22 -0.92 1.07 -0.43
N SER A 23 0.18 1.30 -1.13
CA SER A 23 0.19 1.61 -2.55
C SER A 23 1.45 1.08 -3.23
N ILE A 24 1.49 1.12 -4.55
CA ILE A 24 2.67 0.82 -5.35
C ILE A 24 3.28 2.12 -5.89
N TRP A 25 4.60 2.20 -5.91
CA TRP A 25 5.35 3.34 -6.44
C TRP A 25 6.48 2.85 -7.35
N PRO A 26 6.83 3.54 -8.45
CA PRO A 26 7.96 3.17 -9.28
C PRO A 26 9.25 3.11 -8.45
N SER A 27 10.01 2.02 -8.57
CA SER A 27 11.20 1.79 -7.76
C SER A 27 12.35 2.75 -8.11
N ASP A 28 12.37 3.24 -9.36
CA ASP A 28 13.32 4.24 -9.86
C ASP A 28 13.13 5.64 -9.28
N ARG A 29 12.01 5.91 -8.60
CA ARG A 29 11.68 7.24 -8.07
C ARG A 29 11.85 7.30 -6.55
N GLU A 30 12.24 8.46 -6.06
CA GLU A 30 12.19 8.75 -4.62
C GLU A 30 10.73 8.71 -4.12
N ASN A 31 10.56 8.36 -2.85
CA ASN A 31 9.24 8.30 -2.25
C ASN A 31 8.70 9.71 -2.00
N PRO A 32 7.40 9.95 -2.23
CA PRO A 32 6.78 11.18 -1.77
C PRO A 32 6.83 11.30 -0.23
N LEU A 33 6.82 12.55 0.26
CA LEU A 33 6.82 12.84 1.69
C LEU A 33 5.67 12.11 2.41
N GLY A 34 5.99 11.49 3.55
CA GLY A 34 5.01 10.73 4.34
C GLY A 34 4.75 9.30 3.87
N TRP A 35 5.45 8.82 2.84
CA TRP A 35 5.42 7.43 2.38
C TRP A 35 6.74 6.71 2.65
N THR A 36 6.65 5.48 3.15
CA THR A 36 7.81 4.65 3.51
C THR A 36 7.76 3.32 2.77
N ASN A 37 8.93 2.78 2.39
CA ASN A 37 9.02 1.46 1.75
C ASN A 37 8.75 0.36 2.77
N VAL A 38 7.97 -0.65 2.39
CA VAL A 38 7.69 -1.82 3.26
C VAL A 38 8.63 -3.01 2.98
N GLY A 39 9.55 -2.86 2.03
CA GLY A 39 10.55 -3.89 1.69
C GLY A 39 10.14 -4.87 0.59
N LYS A 40 8.92 -4.77 0.05
CA LYS A 40 8.49 -5.53 -1.15
C LYS A 40 8.70 -4.70 -2.41
N SER A 41 9.34 -5.29 -3.42
CA SER A 41 9.47 -4.73 -4.78
C SER A 41 9.40 -5.84 -5.82
N GLY A 42 8.97 -5.53 -7.03
CA GLY A 42 8.83 -6.48 -8.13
C GLY A 42 7.94 -5.92 -9.23
N SER A 43 7.36 -6.81 -10.02
CA SER A 43 6.35 -6.42 -11.01
C SER A 43 5.13 -5.78 -10.32
N LYS A 44 4.34 -5.03 -11.11
CA LYS A 44 3.07 -4.46 -10.66
C LYS A 44 2.17 -5.51 -10.00
N GLN A 45 2.06 -6.69 -10.62
CA GLN A 45 1.19 -7.76 -10.15
C GLN A 45 1.68 -8.35 -8.82
N GLU A 46 2.98 -8.61 -8.66
CA GLU A 46 3.55 -9.11 -7.41
C GLU A 46 3.39 -8.12 -6.25
N CYS A 47 3.53 -6.82 -6.53
CA CYS A 47 3.34 -5.79 -5.52
C CYS A 47 1.87 -5.69 -5.09
N LEU A 48 0.93 -5.75 -6.05
CA LEU A 48 -0.50 -5.73 -5.76
C LEU A 48 -0.98 -6.98 -5.02
N ASP A 49 -0.42 -8.15 -5.34
CA ASP A 49 -0.74 -9.40 -4.65
C ASP A 49 -0.32 -9.33 -3.18
N TYR A 50 0.91 -8.88 -2.92
CA TYR A 50 1.40 -8.62 -1.57
C TYR A 50 0.49 -7.64 -0.80
N ILE A 51 0.06 -6.54 -1.43
CA ILE A 51 -0.86 -5.58 -0.80
C ILE A 51 -2.17 -6.27 -0.40
N LYS A 52 -2.74 -7.13 -1.26
CA LYS A 52 -3.97 -7.87 -0.93
C LYS A 52 -3.77 -8.83 0.25
N GLU A 53 -2.60 -9.45 0.35
CA GLU A 53 -2.29 -10.36 1.46
C GLU A 53 -2.13 -9.61 2.80
N VAL A 54 -1.45 -8.46 2.80
CA VAL A 54 -1.15 -7.74 4.05
C VAL A 54 -2.23 -6.73 4.46
N TRP A 55 -2.93 -6.13 3.51
CA TRP A 55 -3.96 -5.12 3.78
C TRP A 55 -5.32 -5.75 4.07
N THR A 56 -5.35 -6.54 5.14
CA THR A 56 -6.53 -7.33 5.57
C THR A 56 -7.63 -6.48 6.20
N ASP A 57 -7.31 -5.26 6.64
CA ASP A 57 -8.25 -4.32 7.22
C ASP A 57 -8.02 -2.94 6.62
N MET A 58 -8.95 -2.54 5.76
CA MET A 58 -8.88 -1.27 5.03
C MET A 58 -9.36 -0.08 5.85
N ARG A 59 -9.68 -0.24 7.14
CA ARG A 59 -10.05 0.88 8.00
C ARG A 59 -8.82 1.75 8.26
N PRO A 60 -8.92 3.09 8.10
CA PRO A 60 -7.84 3.99 8.46
C PRO A 60 -7.42 3.80 9.92
N LEU A 61 -6.11 3.87 10.20
CA LEU A 61 -5.57 3.77 11.56
C LEU A 61 -6.31 4.70 12.54
N SER A 62 -6.59 5.93 12.12
CA SER A 62 -7.32 6.94 12.89
C SER A 62 -8.73 6.49 13.32
N LEU A 63 -9.42 5.70 12.48
CA LEU A 63 -10.73 5.16 12.81
C LEU A 63 -10.61 4.00 13.82
N ARG A 64 -9.61 3.14 13.64
CA ARG A 64 -9.33 2.03 14.55
C ARG A 64 -8.97 2.53 15.96
N GLN A 65 -8.17 3.59 16.05
CA GLN A 65 -7.81 4.23 17.32
C GLN A 65 -9.06 4.78 18.03
N LYS A 66 -9.90 5.56 17.34
CA LYS A 66 -11.14 6.09 17.92
C LYS A 66 -12.09 5.01 18.44
N MET A 67 -12.21 3.88 17.73
CA MET A 67 -13.03 2.75 18.18
C MET A 67 -12.44 2.06 19.42
N ALA A 68 -11.11 1.86 19.45
CA ALA A 68 -10.42 1.26 20.60
C ALA A 68 -10.47 2.16 21.85
N GLU A 69 -10.40 3.47 21.68
CA GLU A 69 -10.57 4.45 22.77
C GLU A 69 -12.01 4.46 23.30
N SER A 70 -13.01 4.41 22.40
CA SER A 70 -14.43 4.42 22.79
C SER A 70 -14.86 3.15 23.54
N GLY A 71 -14.25 1.99 23.23
CA GLY A 71 -14.51 0.73 23.94
C GLY A 71 -13.84 0.61 25.32
N ARG A 72 -12.96 1.55 25.68
CA ARG A 72 -12.23 1.55 26.95
C ARG A 72 -12.90 2.40 28.04
N ASN A 73 -14.05 3.01 27.74
CA ASN A 73 -14.80 3.92 28.62
C ASN A 73 -16.14 3.33 29.10
N ILE A 74 -16.24 2.01 29.26
CA ILE A 74 -17.40 1.31 29.85
C ILE A 74 -16.98 0.47 31.05
#